data_AF-A0A7J4MES3-F1
#
_entry.id   AF-A0A7J4MES3-F1
#
_cell.length_a   1.000
_cell.length_b   1.000
_cell.length_c   1.000
_cell.angle_alpha   90.00
_cell.angle_beta   90.00
_cell.angle_gamma   90.00
#
_symmetry.space_group_name_H-M   'P 1'
#
loop_
_entity.id
_entity.type
_entity.pdbx_description
1 polymer ?
#
loop_
_entity_poly.entity_id
_entity_poly.type
_entity_poly.pdbx_seq_one_letter_code
_entity_poly.pdbx_strand_id
1 'polypeptide(L)'
;MSKLVYINKFYEGSVINAYYSMYYTSLALLFKCGIKSENHGGTILLLKRLFNIDIKIISQAKKDRIDSQYYTRDNVGIEVNEKIASQAMKDAETYCNEIKVIIERLTNTQIGKVRKEFEEI
;
A
#
# COMPACT_ATOMS: atom_id res chain seq x y z
N MET A 1 -5.16 0.18 -13.12
CA MET A 1 -4.27 -0.78 -13.83
C MET A 1 -4.50 -2.23 -13.42
N SER A 2 -4.56 -2.58 -12.12
CA SER A 2 -4.67 -3.99 -11.65
C SER A 2 -5.82 -4.80 -12.27
N LYS A 3 -7.02 -4.21 -12.43
CA LYS A 3 -8.19 -4.86 -13.06
C LYS A 3 -7.99 -5.21 -14.54
N LEU A 4 -7.25 -4.40 -15.29
CA LEU A 4 -6.95 -4.65 -16.71
C LEU A 4 -5.99 -5.84 -16.89
N VAL A 5 -5.00 -5.94 -16.00
CA VAL A 5 -4.02 -7.03 -16.00
C VAL A 5 -4.66 -8.35 -15.56
N TYR A 6 -5.61 -8.28 -14.62
CA TYR A 6 -6.41 -9.43 -14.17
C TYR A 6 -7.26 -10.04 -15.29
N ILE A 7 -7.94 -9.21 -16.08
CA ILE A 7 -8.77 -9.66 -17.22
C ILE A 7 -7.92 -10.41 -18.27
N ASN A 8 -6.64 -10.07 -18.39
CA ASN A 8 -5.69 -10.74 -19.26
C ASN A 8 -5.00 -11.95 -18.60
N LYS A 9 -5.46 -12.39 -17.41
CA LYS A 9 -4.94 -13.54 -16.64
C LYS A 9 -3.48 -13.43 -16.17
N PHE A 10 -2.94 -12.21 -16.11
CA PHE A 10 -1.61 -11.94 -15.54
C PHE A 10 -1.73 -11.70 -14.03
N TYR A 11 -1.99 -12.76 -13.26
CA TYR A 11 -2.33 -12.67 -11.85
C TYR A 11 -1.20 -12.08 -10.98
N GLU A 12 0.06 -12.40 -11.27
CA GLU A 12 1.24 -11.82 -10.62
C GLU A 12 1.25 -10.30 -10.80
N GLY A 13 1.00 -9.84 -12.03
CA GLY A 13 0.91 -8.43 -12.36
C GLY A 13 -0.23 -7.72 -11.61
N SER A 14 -1.34 -8.41 -11.34
CA SER A 14 -2.44 -7.87 -10.53
C SER A 14 -2.06 -7.69 -9.07
N VAL A 15 -1.35 -8.65 -8.46
CA VAL A 15 -0.83 -8.55 -7.07
C VAL A 15 0.16 -7.40 -6.95
N ILE A 16 1.11 -7.31 -7.88
CA ILE A 16 2.11 -6.22 -7.91
C ILE A 16 1.42 -4.86 -8.01
N ASN A 17 0.45 -4.71 -8.92
CA ASN A 17 -0.27 -3.45 -9.09
C ASN A 17 -1.19 -3.12 -7.91
N ALA A 18 -1.76 -4.12 -7.24
CA ALA A 18 -2.54 -3.93 -6.02
C ALA A 18 -1.69 -3.29 -4.93
N TYR A 19 -0.49 -3.84 -4.69
CA TYR A 19 0.47 -3.26 -3.76
C TYR A 19 0.85 -1.81 -4.13
N TYR A 20 1.18 -1.54 -5.39
CA TYR A 20 1.57 -0.17 -5.79
C TYR A 20 0.41 0.83 -5.63
N SER A 21 -0.83 0.39 -5.82
CA SER A 21 -2.02 1.22 -5.57
C SER A 21 -2.09 1.63 -4.09
N MET A 22 -1.89 0.69 -3.18
CA MET A 22 -1.81 0.96 -1.74
C MET A 22 -0.64 1.92 -1.43
N TYR A 23 0.57 1.62 -1.91
CA TYR A 23 1.77 2.40 -1.63
C TYR A 23 1.66 3.85 -2.11
N TYR A 24 1.17 4.09 -3.33
CA TYR A 24 1.01 5.45 -3.83
C TYR A 24 -0.10 6.22 -3.09
N THR A 25 -1.15 5.53 -2.64
CA THR A 25 -2.17 6.14 -1.79
C THR A 25 -1.62 6.51 -0.41
N SER A 26 -0.77 5.65 0.18
CA SER A 26 -0.01 5.97 1.39
C SER A 26 0.89 7.19 1.21
N LEU A 27 1.60 7.28 0.08
CA LEU A 27 2.41 8.45 -0.25
C LEU A 27 1.54 9.70 -0.38
N ALA A 28 0.38 9.62 -1.02
CA ALA A 28 -0.53 10.76 -1.13
C ALA A 28 -0.94 11.33 0.24
N LEU A 29 -1.17 10.47 1.24
CA LEU A 29 -1.42 10.90 2.62
C LEU A 29 -0.21 11.63 3.23
N LEU A 30 1.00 11.08 3.07
CA LEU A 30 2.22 11.76 3.54
C LEU A 30 2.43 13.11 2.84
N PHE A 31 2.24 13.16 1.52
CA PHE A 31 2.34 14.38 0.72
C PHE A 31 1.31 15.44 1.12
N LYS A 32 0.08 15.05 1.49
CA LYS A 32 -0.92 15.97 2.05
C LYS A 32 -0.39 16.69 3.30
N CYS A 33 0.46 16.02 4.07
CA CYS A 33 1.16 16.58 5.23
C CYS A 33 2.50 17.24 4.87
N GLY A 34 2.93 17.26 3.62
CA GLY A 34 4.23 17.79 3.19
C GLY A 34 5.42 16.89 3.52
N ILE A 35 5.18 15.62 3.82
CA ILE A 35 6.21 14.64 4.17
C ILE A 35 6.56 13.81 2.93
N LYS A 36 7.84 13.74 2.59
CA LYS A 36 8.35 12.91 1.50
C LYS A 36 8.92 11.60 2.06
N SER A 37 8.61 10.49 1.40
CA SER A 37 9.25 9.20 1.68
C SER A 37 9.50 8.45 0.37
N GLU A 38 10.69 7.88 0.22
CA GLU A 38 11.07 7.07 -0.95
C GLU A 38 11.27 5.60 -0.56
N ASN A 39 11.35 5.30 0.74
CA ASN A 39 11.52 3.95 1.25
C ASN A 39 10.15 3.32 1.53
N HIS A 40 9.85 2.20 0.87
CA HIS A 40 8.59 1.47 1.08
C HIS A 40 8.35 1.05 2.54
N GLY A 41 9.37 0.56 3.24
CA GLY A 41 9.26 0.19 4.66
C GLY A 41 9.08 1.43 5.56
N GLY A 42 9.88 2.46 5.31
CA GLY A 42 9.77 3.75 6.02
C GLY A 42 8.38 4.37 5.88
N THR A 43 7.81 4.37 4.66
CA THR A 43 6.44 4.83 4.41
C THR A 43 5.43 4.10 5.29
N ILE A 44 5.50 2.76 5.33
CA ILE A 44 4.58 1.94 6.15
C ILE A 44 4.73 2.26 7.64
N LEU A 45 5.97 2.39 8.14
CA LEU A 45 6.22 2.73 9.55
C LEU A 45 5.71 4.13 9.90
N LEU A 46 5.89 5.11 9.02
CA LEU A 46 5.38 6.47 9.20
C LEU A 46 3.86 6.50 9.27
N LEU A 47 3.16 5.70 8.46
CA LEU A 47 1.69 5.59 8.55
C LEU A 47 1.22 5.12 9.93
N LYS A 48 1.87 4.07 10.46
CA LYS A 48 1.57 3.58 11.80
C LYS A 48 1.87 4.65 12.85
N ARG A 49 3.03 5.30 12.77
CA ARG A 49 3.49 6.23 13.80
C ARG A 49 2.71 7.54 13.83
N LEU A 50 2.39 8.11 12.68
CA LEU A 50 1.82 9.46 12.56
C LEU A 50 0.28 9.47 12.45
N PHE A 51 -0.33 8.38 11.97
CA PHE A 51 -1.77 8.31 11.73
C PHE A 51 -2.45 7.12 12.43
N ASN A 52 -1.68 6.29 13.15
CA ASN A 52 -2.19 5.09 13.82
C ASN A 52 -2.97 4.13 12.89
N ILE A 53 -2.54 4.04 11.64
CA ILE A 53 -3.16 3.16 10.63
C ILE A 53 -2.71 1.71 10.86
N ASP A 54 -3.62 0.75 10.72
CA ASP A 54 -3.25 -0.68 10.69
C ASP A 54 -2.44 -0.98 9.42
N ILE A 55 -1.20 -1.40 9.63
CA ILE A 55 -0.24 -1.68 8.55
C ILE A 55 -0.24 -3.14 8.08
N LYS A 56 -1.04 -4.02 8.68
CA LYS A 56 -1.03 -5.46 8.33
C LYS A 56 -1.27 -5.71 6.86
N ILE A 57 -2.30 -5.08 6.28
CA ILE A 57 -2.69 -5.26 4.87
C ILE A 57 -1.55 -4.83 3.94
N ILE A 58 -1.05 -3.59 4.08
CA ILE A 58 0.02 -3.08 3.20
C ILE A 58 1.36 -3.79 3.42
N SER A 59 1.64 -4.26 4.65
CA SER A 59 2.84 -5.04 4.95
C SER A 59 2.80 -6.42 4.29
N GLN A 60 1.63 -7.08 4.33
CA GLN A 60 1.44 -8.35 3.64
C GLN A 60 1.52 -8.15 2.11
N ALA A 61 0.82 -7.15 1.57
CA ALA A 61 0.87 -6.84 0.14
C ALA A 61 2.30 -6.50 -0.34
N LYS A 62 3.13 -5.87 0.50
CA LYS A 62 4.56 -5.64 0.19
C LYS A 62 5.31 -6.96 0.06
N LYS A 63 5.08 -7.90 0.98
CA LYS A 63 5.67 -9.23 0.94
C LYS A 63 5.24 -9.98 -0.31
N ASP A 64 3.94 -10.05 -0.57
CA ASP A 64 3.38 -10.72 -1.75
C ASP A 64 3.92 -10.13 -3.05
N ARG A 65 4.13 -8.81 -3.09
CA ARG A 65 4.76 -8.11 -4.22
C ARG A 65 6.22 -8.51 -4.42
N ILE A 66 7.02 -8.58 -3.36
CA ILE A 66 8.41 -9.05 -3.45
C ILE A 66 8.41 -10.49 -3.92
N ASP A 67 7.53 -11.32 -3.35
CA ASP A 67 7.49 -12.73 -3.68
C ASP A 67 7.11 -12.96 -5.15
N SER A 68 6.13 -12.20 -5.66
CA SER A 68 5.68 -12.25 -7.06
C SER A 68 6.69 -11.66 -8.06
N GLN A 69 7.62 -10.80 -7.63
CA GLN A 69 8.60 -10.14 -8.50
C GLN A 69 9.93 -10.89 -8.61
N TYR A 70 10.35 -11.55 -7.53
CA TYR A 70 11.72 -12.08 -7.42
C TYR A 70 11.79 -13.60 -7.31
N TYR A 71 10.68 -14.28 -7.03
CA TYR A 71 10.64 -15.73 -6.99
C TYR A 71 9.85 -16.29 -8.18
N THR A 72 10.53 -17.10 -8.99
CA THR A 72 9.91 -17.88 -10.07
C THR A 72 9.19 -19.10 -9.49
N ARG A 73 8.27 -19.66 -10.28
CA ARG A 73 7.52 -20.89 -9.95
C ARG A 73 8.40 -22.00 -9.38
N ASP A 74 9.63 -22.11 -9.88
CA ASP A 74 10.58 -23.17 -9.52
C ASP A 74 11.23 -23.00 -8.14
N ASN A 75 11.23 -21.79 -7.57
CA ASN A 75 11.98 -21.49 -6.33
C ASN A 75 11.12 -21.44 -5.06
N VAL A 76 9.82 -21.16 -5.15
CA VAL A 76 8.97 -20.91 -3.97
C VAL A 76 7.65 -21.70 -3.97
N GLY A 77 7.27 -22.33 -5.09
CA GLY A 77 6.10 -23.21 -5.15
C GLY A 77 4.74 -22.51 -4.94
N ILE A 78 4.72 -21.16 -4.89
CA ILE A 78 3.48 -20.38 -4.80
C ILE A 78 3.09 -19.95 -6.21
N GLU A 79 2.10 -20.63 -6.79
CA GLU A 79 1.46 -20.18 -8.03
C GLU A 79 0.43 -19.09 -7.69
N VAL A 80 0.67 -17.86 -8.13
CA VAL A 80 -0.31 -16.77 -8.02
C VAL A 80 -1.48 -17.11 -8.93
N ASN A 81 -2.59 -17.51 -8.31
CA ASN A 81 -3.82 -17.85 -9.02
C ASN A 81 -4.83 -16.71 -8.95
N GLU A 82 -5.94 -16.89 -9.68
CA GLU A 82 -7.03 -15.93 -9.76
C GLU A 82 -7.57 -15.51 -8.38
N LYS A 83 -7.71 -16.45 -7.44
CA LYS A 83 -8.23 -16.17 -6.09
C LYS A 83 -7.30 -15.26 -5.32
N ILE A 84 -5.98 -15.49 -5.39
CA ILE A 84 -4.96 -14.65 -4.74
C ILE A 84 -4.99 -13.24 -5.34
N ALA A 85 -4.98 -13.14 -6.67
CA ALA A 85 -5.02 -11.84 -7.35
C ALA A 85 -6.32 -11.07 -7.04
N SER A 86 -7.46 -11.75 -7.04
CA SER A 86 -8.75 -11.13 -6.69
C SER A 86 -8.77 -10.64 -5.25
N GLN A 87 -8.22 -11.41 -4.31
CA GLN A 87 -8.13 -10.99 -2.90
C GLN A 87 -7.21 -9.77 -2.75
N ALA A 88 -6.03 -9.77 -3.37
CA ALA A 88 -5.11 -8.64 -3.34
C ALA A 88 -5.76 -7.35 -3.88
N MET A 89 -6.58 -7.47 -4.94
CA MET A 89 -7.35 -6.34 -5.47
C MET A 89 -8.39 -5.81 -4.50
N LYS A 90 -9.15 -6.69 -3.84
CA LYS A 90 -10.14 -6.30 -2.82
C LYS A 90 -9.48 -5.62 -1.63
N ASP A 91 -8.36 -6.17 -1.16
CA ASP A 91 -7.60 -5.59 -0.05
C ASP A 91 -7.07 -4.20 -0.44
N ALA A 92 -6.59 -4.03 -1.67
CA ALA A 92 -6.15 -2.74 -2.18
C ALA A 92 -7.29 -1.72 -2.24
N GLU A 93 -8.48 -2.13 -2.69
CA GLU A 93 -9.65 -1.26 -2.76
C GLU A 93 -10.08 -0.79 -1.36
N THR A 94 -10.23 -1.73 -0.42
CA THR A 94 -10.57 -1.41 0.98
C THR A 94 -9.55 -0.45 1.58
N TYR A 95 -8.26 -0.79 1.49
CA TYR A 95 -7.18 0.03 2.03
C TYR A 95 -7.16 1.44 1.42
N CYS A 96 -7.25 1.54 0.09
CA CYS A 96 -7.19 2.85 -0.57
C CYS A 96 -8.40 3.73 -0.20
N ASN A 97 -9.58 3.14 -0.04
CA ASN A 97 -10.77 3.86 0.41
C ASN A 97 -10.60 4.38 1.85
N GLU A 98 -10.06 3.57 2.77
CA GLU A 98 -9.77 3.99 4.14
C GLU A 98 -8.80 5.18 4.18
N ILE A 99 -7.68 5.09 3.45
CA ILE A 99 -6.70 6.19 3.38
C ILE A 99 -7.31 7.44 2.74
N LYS A 100 -8.13 7.30 1.70
CA LYS A 100 -8.80 8.43 1.05
C LYS A 100 -9.73 9.16 2.02
N VAL A 101 -10.51 8.43 2.82
CA VAL A 101 -11.36 9.01 3.87
C VAL A 101 -10.53 9.78 4.89
N ILE A 102 -9.35 9.28 5.27
CA ILE A 102 -8.43 10.00 6.17
C ILE A 102 -7.96 11.30 5.51
N ILE A 103 -7.51 11.26 4.25
CA ILE A 103 -7.05 12.44 3.51
C ILE A 103 -8.14 13.52 3.45
N GLU A 104 -9.38 13.14 3.17
CA GLU A 104 -10.52 14.05 3.06
C GLU A 104 -10.90 14.69 4.41
N ARG A 105 -10.68 13.98 5.53
CA ARG A 105 -11.00 14.46 6.88
C ARG A 105 -9.89 15.24 7.55
N LEU A 106 -8.67 15.25 6.99
CA LEU A 106 -7.54 15.97 7.56
C LEU A 106 -7.75 17.49 7.53
N THR A 107 -7.80 18.08 8.72
CA THR A 107 -7.81 19.53 8.92
C THR A 107 -6.38 20.09 8.99
N ASN A 108 -6.24 21.40 8.77
CA ASN A 108 -4.94 22.09 8.92
C ASN A 108 -4.35 21.92 10.32
N THR A 109 -5.18 21.88 11.35
CA THR A 109 -4.76 21.62 12.73
C THR A 109 -4.15 20.22 12.88
N GLN A 110 -4.78 19.19 12.32
CA GLN A 110 -4.24 17.83 12.35
C GLN A 110 -2.95 17.72 11.54
N ILE A 111 -2.89 18.36 10.36
CA ILE A 111 -1.67 18.40 9.55
C ILE A 111 -0.51 19.05 10.33
N GLY A 112 -0.77 20.14 11.05
CA GLY A 112 0.23 20.78 11.91
C GLY A 112 0.75 19.85 13.01
N LYS A 113 -0.13 19.07 13.66
CA LYS A 113 0.26 18.06 14.65
C LYS A 113 1.14 16.96 14.04
N VAL A 114 0.72 16.40 12.91
CA VAL A 114 1.48 15.36 12.19
C VAL A 114 2.88 15.85 11.82
N ARG A 115 3.01 17.08 11.34
CA ARG A 115 4.33 17.67 11.00
C ARG A 115 5.22 17.80 12.22
N LYS A 116 4.68 18.29 13.34
CA LYS A 116 5.42 18.39 14.59
C LYS A 116 5.87 17.02 15.09
N GLU A 117 4.99 16.02 15.07
CA GLU A 117 5.36 14.65 15.45
C GLU A 117 6.43 14.05 14.52
N PHE A 118 6.44 14.43 13.24
CA PHE A 118 7.45 13.97 12.29
C PHE A 118 8.83 14.59 12.54
N GLU A 119 8.91 15.82 13.04
CA GLU A 119 10.19 16.47 13.41
C GLU A 119 10.88 15.78 14.60
N GLU A 120 10.16 14.96 15.36
CA GLU A 120 10.68 14.21 16.51
C GLU A 120 11.19 12.79 16.13
N ILE A 121 11.15 12.42 14.84
CA ILE A 121 11.59 11.11 14.30
C ILE A 121 12.95 11.24 13.63
#